data_AF-A0A2N6VL93-F1
#
_entry.id   AF-A0A2N6VL93-F1
#
_cell.length_a   1.000
_cell.length_b   1.000
_cell.length_c   1.000
_cell.angle_alpha   90.00
_cell.angle_beta   90.00
_cell.angle_gamma   90.00
#
_symmetry.space_group_name_H-M   'P 1'
#
loop_
_entity.id
_entity.type
_entity.pdbx_description
1 polymer ?
#
loop_
_entity_poly.entity_id
_entity_poly.type
_entity_poly.pdbx_seq_one_letter_code
_entity_poly.pdbx_strand_id
1 'polypeptide(L)'
;MTTRDLTAIREKLAQDQAQFVAIMVGGADNTMGLDQKKLDAARSSLFSKRLSTLGGHYRGLAVGLKRARSQGEPAWKTAQDWHTTHPPADHDTDGASLLFCLADAQQLPPEARADYVGARIRYRRVTNRAGNQPKGQPDVKPRMGPFVVSQDGLVAFGWGRWAWIFGRGMR
;
A
#
# COMPACT_ATOMS: atom_id res chain seq x y z
N MET A 1 -8.76 0.93 38.33
CA MET A 1 -8.39 1.36 36.97
C MET A 1 -9.12 2.66 36.70
N THR A 2 -8.40 3.78 36.66
CA THR A 2 -8.96 5.13 36.62
C THR A 2 -9.21 5.59 35.17
N THR A 3 -10.02 6.64 34.97
CA THR A 3 -10.26 7.26 33.65
C THR A 3 -8.96 7.75 32.99
N ARG A 4 -7.97 8.12 33.81
CA ARG A 4 -6.61 8.49 33.39
C ARG A 4 -5.83 7.29 32.83
N ASP A 5 -5.96 6.12 33.45
CA ASP A 5 -5.34 4.87 32.96
C ASP A 5 -5.92 4.45 31.61
N LEU A 6 -7.24 4.57 31.43
CA LEU A 6 -7.90 4.26 30.15
C LEU A 6 -7.48 5.19 29.02
N THR A 7 -7.21 6.46 29.33
CA THR A 7 -6.75 7.44 28.33
C THR A 7 -5.33 7.13 27.89
N ALA A 8 -4.41 6.89 28.83
CA ALA A 8 -3.04 6.50 28.53
C ALA A 8 -2.94 5.19 27.74
N ILE A 9 -3.79 4.20 28.05
CA ILE A 9 -3.86 2.94 27.30
C ILE A 9 -4.32 3.19 25.86
N ARG A 10 -5.32 4.04 25.64
CA ARG A 10 -5.82 4.38 24.30
C ARG A 10 -4.78 5.12 23.46
N GLU A 11 -4.06 6.07 24.06
CA GLU A 11 -3.00 6.82 23.37
C GLU A 11 -1.85 5.88 22.96
N LYS A 12 -1.42 5.01 23.87
CA LYS A 12 -0.39 4.01 23.56
C LYS A 12 -0.84 3.04 22.48
N LEU A 13 -2.10 2.58 22.52
CA LEU A 13 -2.65 1.72 21.47
C LEU A 13 -2.65 2.45 20.12
N ALA A 14 -3.13 3.69 20.05
CA ALA A 14 -3.13 4.47 18.81
C ALA A 14 -1.72 4.65 18.24
N GLN A 15 -0.72 4.89 19.09
CA GLN A 15 0.68 5.00 18.69
C GLN A 15 1.23 3.67 18.14
N ASP A 16 0.99 2.56 18.84
CA ASP A 16 1.36 1.22 18.37
C ASP A 16 0.67 0.89 17.03
N GLN A 17 -0.62 1.22 16.88
CA GLN A 17 -1.35 1.01 15.62
C GLN A 17 -0.73 1.83 14.47
N ALA A 18 -0.44 3.11 14.70
CA ALA A 18 0.17 3.98 13.70
C ALA A 18 1.57 3.48 13.29
N GLN A 19 2.39 3.10 14.26
CA GLN A 19 3.72 2.54 14.01
C GLN A 19 3.65 1.21 13.25
N PHE A 20 2.74 0.33 13.64
CA PHE A 20 2.53 -0.94 12.95
C PHE A 20 2.11 -0.72 11.49
N VAL A 21 1.18 0.21 11.24
CA VAL A 21 0.77 0.57 9.86
C VAL A 21 1.97 1.14 9.10
N ALA A 22 2.77 2.03 9.69
CA ALA A 22 3.97 2.56 9.02
C ALA A 22 4.94 1.43 8.62
N ILE A 23 5.14 0.43 9.47
CA ILE A 23 6.00 -0.74 9.19
C ILE A 23 5.38 -1.61 8.09
N MET A 24 4.14 -2.06 8.27
CA MET A 24 3.51 -3.00 7.34
C MET A 24 3.23 -2.40 5.96
N VAL A 25 2.82 -1.14 5.95
CA VAL A 25 2.14 -0.50 4.82
C VAL A 25 2.98 0.62 4.22
N GLY A 26 3.70 1.38 5.05
CA GLY A 26 4.60 2.45 4.62
C GLY A 26 6.06 2.01 4.41
N GLY A 27 6.36 0.72 4.60
CA GLY A 27 7.70 0.16 4.44
C GLY A 27 8.73 0.61 5.47
N ALA A 28 8.30 1.21 6.59
CA ALA A 28 9.21 1.64 7.65
C ALA A 28 10.00 0.46 8.25
N ASP A 29 11.12 0.79 8.90
CA ASP A 29 11.96 -0.18 9.60
C ASP A 29 11.19 -0.90 10.70
N ASN A 30 11.47 -2.19 10.90
CA ASN A 30 10.79 -3.05 11.88
C ASN A 30 11.23 -2.72 13.34
N THR A 31 10.89 -1.53 13.80
CA THR A 31 11.20 -1.02 15.15
C THR A 31 10.35 -1.66 16.25
N MET A 32 9.32 -2.43 15.89
CA MET A 32 8.43 -3.12 16.83
C MET A 32 8.89 -4.54 17.20
N GLY A 33 9.99 -5.03 16.60
CA GLY A 33 10.49 -6.39 16.86
C GLY A 33 9.56 -7.49 16.35
N LEU A 34 8.82 -7.23 15.27
CA LEU A 34 7.97 -8.23 14.63
C LEU A 34 8.84 -9.33 14.00
N ASP A 35 8.32 -10.55 13.93
CA ASP A 35 8.99 -11.61 13.18
C ASP A 35 9.18 -11.18 11.71
N GLN A 36 10.44 -11.04 11.29
CA GLN A 36 10.79 -10.49 9.98
C GLN A 36 10.26 -11.36 8.83
N LYS A 37 10.32 -12.70 8.99
CA LYS A 37 9.84 -13.63 7.98
C LYS A 37 8.32 -13.52 7.78
N LYS A 38 7.55 -13.34 8.85
CA LYS A 38 6.10 -13.09 8.80
C LYS A 38 5.80 -11.72 8.20
N LEU A 39 6.58 -10.70 8.54
CA LEU A 39 6.45 -9.35 7.99
C LEU A 39 6.66 -9.35 6.46
N ASP A 40 7.70 -10.01 5.97
CA ASP A 40 7.99 -10.10 4.54
C ASP A 40 6.92 -10.91 3.78
N ALA A 41 6.41 -11.98 4.38
CA ALA A 41 5.30 -12.76 3.83
C ALA A 41 4.00 -11.93 3.75
N ALA A 42 3.71 -11.13 4.78
CA ALA A 42 2.54 -10.26 4.79
C ALA A 42 2.65 -9.14 3.75
N ARG A 43 3.81 -8.47 3.65
CA ARG A 43 4.10 -7.49 2.58
C ARG A 43 3.95 -8.10 1.19
N SER A 44 4.47 -9.32 0.97
CA SER A 44 4.32 -10.02 -0.30
C SER A 44 2.86 -10.35 -0.66
N SER A 45 2.05 -10.70 0.34
CA SER A 45 0.61 -10.94 0.17
C SER A 45 -0.14 -9.65 -0.16
N LEU A 46 0.20 -8.55 0.53
CA LEU A 46 -0.33 -7.21 0.26
C LEU A 46 0.00 -6.74 -1.15
N PHE A 47 1.25 -6.92 -1.59
CA PHE A 47 1.67 -6.62 -2.94
C PHE A 47 0.86 -7.40 -3.98
N SER A 48 0.72 -8.72 -3.78
CA SER A 48 -0.07 -9.58 -4.67
C SER A 48 -1.53 -9.12 -4.74
N LYS A 49 -2.10 -8.69 -3.61
CA LYS A 49 -3.47 -8.16 -3.56
C LYS A 49 -3.59 -6.83 -4.30
N ARG A 50 -2.65 -5.90 -4.10
CA ARG A 50 -2.60 -4.63 -4.84
C ARG A 50 -2.52 -4.89 -6.34
N LEU A 51 -1.62 -5.76 -6.79
CA LEU A 51 -1.51 -6.14 -8.19
C LEU A 51 -2.79 -6.77 -8.75
N SER A 52 -3.48 -7.60 -7.97
CA SER A 52 -4.76 -8.18 -8.37
C SER A 52 -5.85 -7.12 -8.54
N THR A 53 -5.93 -6.14 -7.63
CA THR A 53 -6.85 -5.01 -7.76
C THR A 53 -6.50 -4.18 -9.00
N LEU A 54 -5.21 -3.85 -9.18
CA LEU A 54 -4.73 -3.10 -10.35
C LEU A 54 -5.04 -3.83 -11.66
N GLY A 55 -4.93 -5.16 -11.71
CA GLY A 55 -5.25 -5.94 -12.90
C GLY A 55 -6.71 -5.86 -13.35
N GLY A 56 -7.63 -5.46 -12.46
CA GLY A 56 -9.02 -5.16 -12.83
C GLY A 56 -9.19 -3.83 -13.57
N HIS A 57 -8.25 -2.89 -13.41
CA HIS A 57 -8.36 -1.50 -13.91
C HIS A 57 -7.27 -1.14 -14.95
N TYR A 58 -6.11 -1.81 -14.88
CA TYR A 58 -4.90 -1.59 -15.65
C TYR A 58 -4.42 -2.94 -16.20
N ARG A 59 -5.15 -3.46 -17.19
CA ARG A 59 -4.93 -4.82 -17.70
C ARG A 59 -3.56 -4.98 -18.35
N GLY A 60 -3.11 -3.98 -19.09
CA GLY A 60 -1.80 -3.97 -19.73
C GLY A 60 -0.66 -4.00 -18.71
N LEU A 61 -0.78 -3.22 -17.65
CA LEU A 61 0.14 -3.24 -16.51
C LEU A 61 0.22 -4.63 -15.86
N ALA A 62 -0.92 -5.25 -15.57
CA ALA A 62 -0.94 -6.57 -14.92
C ALA A 62 -0.33 -7.66 -15.82
N VAL A 63 -0.64 -7.66 -17.12
CA VAL A 63 -0.04 -8.59 -18.09
C VAL A 63 1.47 -8.37 -18.18
N GLY A 64 1.90 -7.12 -18.32
CA GLY A 64 3.31 -6.75 -18.42
C GLY A 64 4.11 -7.15 -17.18
N LEU A 65 3.59 -6.92 -15.98
CA LEU A 65 4.25 -7.31 -14.72
C LEU A 65 4.28 -8.83 -14.53
N LYS A 66 3.24 -9.55 -14.96
CA LYS A 66 3.25 -11.02 -14.94
C LYS A 66 4.34 -11.57 -15.85
N ARG A 67 4.48 -11.02 -17.07
CA ARG A 67 5.55 -11.39 -18.01
C ARG A 67 6.92 -11.07 -17.43
N ALA A 68 7.09 -9.86 -16.92
CA ALA A 68 8.34 -9.39 -16.31
C ALA A 68 8.78 -10.33 -15.16
N ARG A 69 7.84 -10.74 -14.30
CA ARG A 69 8.11 -11.71 -13.24
C ARG A 69 8.60 -13.06 -13.79
N SER A 70 7.91 -13.59 -14.80
CA SER A 70 8.24 -14.89 -15.38
C SER A 70 9.57 -14.90 -16.13
N GLN A 71 9.97 -13.76 -16.69
CA GLN A 71 11.19 -13.60 -17.49
C GLN A 71 12.37 -13.01 -16.70
N GLY A 72 12.17 -12.70 -15.41
CA GLY A 72 13.20 -12.08 -14.57
C GLY A 72 13.56 -10.66 -15.00
N GLU A 73 12.64 -9.94 -15.63
CA GLU A 73 12.87 -8.57 -16.09
C GLU A 73 12.91 -7.58 -14.93
N PRO A 74 13.71 -6.49 -15.04
CA PRO A 74 13.89 -5.52 -13.97
C PRO A 74 12.60 -4.80 -13.56
N ALA A 75 11.62 -4.70 -14.46
CA ALA A 75 10.30 -4.12 -14.18
C ALA A 75 9.59 -4.79 -12.99
N TRP A 76 9.80 -6.10 -12.79
CA TRP A 76 9.23 -6.80 -11.64
C TRP A 76 9.85 -6.29 -10.33
N LYS A 77 11.18 -6.15 -10.28
CA LYS A 77 11.89 -5.64 -9.11
C LYS A 77 11.48 -4.19 -8.82
N THR A 78 11.39 -3.33 -9.82
CA THR A 78 10.92 -1.94 -9.66
C THR A 78 9.50 -1.88 -9.10
N ALA A 79 8.60 -2.78 -9.51
CA ALA A 79 7.27 -2.86 -8.92
C ALA A 79 7.29 -3.32 -7.45
N GLN A 80 8.21 -4.22 -7.07
CA GLN A 80 8.42 -4.62 -5.68
C GLN A 80 8.98 -3.47 -4.82
N ASP A 81 9.96 -2.73 -5.33
CA ASP A 81 10.57 -1.59 -4.66
C ASP A 81 9.58 -0.40 -4.56
N TRP A 82 8.75 -0.20 -5.57
CA TRP A 82 7.63 0.75 -5.51
C TRP A 82 6.67 0.39 -4.37
N HIS A 83 6.32 -0.90 -4.22
CA HIS A 83 5.39 -1.33 -3.20
C HIS A 83 5.86 -1.04 -1.77
N THR A 84 7.16 -1.13 -1.50
CA THR A 84 7.73 -0.86 -0.18
C THR A 84 7.85 0.63 0.11
N THR A 85 7.90 1.48 -0.91
CA THR A 85 8.09 2.94 -0.75
C THR A 85 6.79 3.74 -0.87
N HIS A 86 5.70 3.11 -1.32
CA HIS A 86 4.43 3.77 -1.58
C HIS A 86 3.31 3.17 -0.71
N PRO A 87 2.77 3.93 0.26
CA PRO A 87 1.57 3.54 0.98
C PRO A 87 0.43 3.21 -0.01
N PRO A 88 -0.41 2.20 0.27
CA PRO A 88 -1.59 1.90 -0.51
C PRO A 88 -2.54 3.07 -0.59
N ALA A 89 -2.95 3.39 -1.82
CA ALA A 89 -4.01 4.32 -2.11
C ALA A 89 -5.15 3.61 -2.85
N ASP A 90 -6.10 4.38 -3.39
CA ASP A 90 -7.10 3.85 -4.31
C ASP A 90 -6.43 3.33 -5.60
N HIS A 91 -7.17 2.52 -6.36
CA HIS A 91 -6.65 1.84 -7.55
C HIS A 91 -6.19 2.81 -8.66
N ASP A 92 -6.74 4.02 -8.74
CA ASP A 92 -6.31 5.00 -9.74
C ASP A 92 -4.98 5.64 -9.36
N THR A 93 -4.84 6.04 -8.09
CA THR A 93 -3.58 6.59 -7.55
C THR A 93 -2.46 5.55 -7.58
N ASP A 94 -2.74 4.32 -7.13
CA ASP A 94 -1.78 3.22 -7.16
C ASP A 94 -1.37 2.87 -8.60
N GLY A 95 -2.34 2.74 -9.50
CA GLY A 95 -2.08 2.39 -10.89
C GLY A 95 -1.24 3.45 -11.60
N ALA A 96 -1.61 4.73 -11.44
CA ALA A 96 -0.87 5.83 -12.05
C ALA A 96 0.55 5.97 -11.50
N SER A 97 0.73 5.90 -10.17
CA SER A 97 2.06 6.03 -9.55
C SER A 97 3.00 4.90 -9.95
N LEU A 98 2.51 3.65 -10.01
CA LEU A 98 3.31 2.51 -10.48
C LEU A 98 3.68 2.66 -11.96
N LEU A 99 2.76 3.10 -12.81
CA LEU A 99 3.02 3.34 -14.24
C LEU A 99 4.08 4.44 -14.44
N PHE A 100 4.02 5.52 -13.66
CA PHE A 100 5.01 6.59 -13.71
C PHE A 100 6.37 6.12 -13.19
N CYS A 101 6.40 5.40 -12.07
CA CYS A 101 7.63 4.82 -11.53
C CYS A 101 8.33 3.89 -12.55
N LEU A 102 7.57 3.00 -13.21
CA LEU A 102 8.11 2.12 -14.25
C LEU A 102 8.58 2.89 -15.49
N ALA A 103 7.88 3.96 -15.88
CA ALA A 103 8.27 4.78 -17.01
C ALA A 103 9.55 5.59 -16.72
N ASP A 104 9.66 6.18 -15.53
CA ASP A 104 10.83 6.93 -15.09
C ASP A 104 12.07 6.04 -15.00
N ALA A 105 11.90 4.79 -14.56
CA ALA A 105 12.94 3.77 -14.57
C ALA A 105 13.26 3.21 -15.98
N GLN A 106 12.58 3.68 -17.04
CA GLN A 106 12.66 3.15 -18.41
C GLN A 106 12.35 1.65 -18.54
N GLN A 107 11.49 1.15 -17.66
CA GLN A 107 11.13 -0.27 -17.52
C GLN A 107 9.63 -0.52 -17.73
N LEU A 108 8.92 0.43 -18.34
CA LEU A 108 7.51 0.29 -18.65
C LEU A 108 7.30 -0.89 -19.63
N PRO A 109 6.58 -1.95 -19.22
CA PRO A 109 6.31 -3.08 -20.12
C PRO A 109 5.54 -2.61 -21.38
N PRO A 110 5.80 -3.18 -22.56
CA PRO A 110 5.10 -2.81 -23.79
C PRO A 110 3.57 -2.86 -23.66
N GLU A 111 3.06 -3.85 -22.93
CA GLU A 111 1.64 -4.06 -22.68
C GLU A 111 1.02 -2.92 -21.84
N ALA A 112 1.81 -2.27 -20.99
CA ALA A 112 1.38 -1.21 -20.09
C ALA A 112 1.35 0.19 -20.75
N ARG A 113 1.76 0.33 -22.02
CA ARG A 113 1.86 1.64 -22.70
C ARG A 113 0.51 2.34 -22.83
N ALA A 114 -0.55 1.62 -23.19
CA ALA A 114 -1.90 2.20 -23.30
C ALA A 114 -2.41 2.67 -21.93
N ASP A 115 -2.19 1.86 -20.90
CA ASP A 115 -2.52 2.16 -19.50
C ASP A 115 -1.80 3.42 -19.01
N TYR A 116 -0.49 3.55 -19.32
CA TYR A 116 0.31 4.74 -19.01
C TYR A 116 -0.25 6.01 -19.67
N VAL A 117 -0.60 5.96 -20.96
CA VAL A 117 -1.21 7.10 -21.65
C VAL A 117 -2.53 7.50 -21.00
N GLY A 118 -3.38 6.50 -20.68
CA GLY A 118 -4.65 6.72 -19.98
C GLY A 118 -4.46 7.39 -18.61
N ALA A 119 -3.51 6.90 -17.80
CA ALA A 119 -3.16 7.47 -16.51
C ALA A 119 -2.65 8.91 -16.64
N ARG A 120 -1.76 9.19 -17.61
CA ARG A 120 -1.21 10.53 -17.86
C ARG A 120 -2.29 11.53 -18.29
N ILE A 121 -3.25 11.13 -19.11
CA ILE A 121 -4.39 11.97 -19.50
C ILE A 121 -5.27 12.29 -18.29
N ARG A 122 -5.59 11.29 -17.45
CA ARG A 122 -6.37 11.48 -16.21
C ARG A 122 -5.64 12.43 -15.26
N TYR A 123 -4.35 12.21 -15.03
CA TYR A 123 -3.53 13.03 -14.15
C TYR A 123 -3.48 14.48 -14.62
N ARG A 124 -3.23 14.72 -15.92
CA ARG A 124 -3.25 16.06 -16.52
C ARG A 124 -4.61 16.74 -16.39
N ARG A 125 -5.71 15.99 -16.52
CA ARG A 125 -7.05 16.54 -16.33
C ARG A 125 -7.27 17.00 -14.89
N VAL A 126 -6.83 16.22 -13.90
CA VAL A 126 -6.96 16.58 -12.48
C VAL A 126 -6.10 17.79 -12.14
N THR A 127 -4.84 17.82 -12.56
CA THR A 127 -3.93 18.94 -12.29
C THR A 127 -4.37 20.23 -12.99
N ASN A 128 -4.87 20.16 -14.22
CA ASN A 128 -5.42 21.32 -14.92
C ASN A 128 -6.76 21.80 -14.33
N ARG A 129 -7.57 20.91 -13.75
CA ARG A 129 -8.84 21.29 -13.10
C ARG A 129 -8.64 21.89 -11.71
N ALA A 130 -7.56 21.52 -11.03
CA ALA A 130 -7.14 22.10 -9.75
C ALA A 130 -6.77 23.59 -9.84
N GLY A 131 -6.55 24.13 -11.04
CA GLY A 131 -6.36 25.56 -11.28
C GLY A 131 -7.64 26.40 -11.23
N ASN A 132 -8.84 25.80 -11.08
CA ASN A 132 -10.10 26.55 -11.27
C ASN A 132 -11.28 26.21 -10.34
N GLN A 133 -11.07 25.63 -9.14
CA GLN A 133 -12.14 25.55 -8.12
C GLN A 133 -11.63 25.67 -6.66
N PRO A 134 -12.39 26.34 -5.78
CA PRO A 134 -12.11 26.37 -4.34
C PRO A 134 -12.36 24.99 -3.70
N LYS A 135 -11.46 24.61 -2.79
CA LYS A 135 -11.38 23.32 -2.10
C LYS A 135 -12.67 23.01 -1.31
N GLY A 136 -13.52 22.14 -1.85
CA GLY A 136 -14.39 21.28 -1.06
C GLY A 136 -13.65 19.97 -0.78
N GLN A 137 -13.28 19.71 0.47
CA GLN A 137 -12.69 18.41 0.85
C GLN A 137 -13.68 17.29 0.48
N PRO A 138 -13.26 16.26 -0.26
CA PRO A 138 -14.10 15.09 -0.41
C PRO A 138 -14.26 14.42 0.96
N ASP A 139 -15.51 14.19 1.36
CA ASP A 139 -15.88 13.36 2.50
C ASP A 139 -15.44 11.92 2.22
N VAL A 140 -14.21 11.58 2.64
CA VAL A 140 -13.65 10.23 2.52
C VAL A 140 -14.30 9.38 3.60
N LYS A 141 -15.45 8.77 3.28
CA LYS A 141 -15.99 7.67 4.08
C LYS A 141 -15.00 6.51 4.05
N PRO A 142 -14.45 6.05 5.20
CA PRO A 142 -13.51 4.95 5.21
C PRO A 142 -14.24 3.65 4.89
N ARG A 143 -14.25 3.25 3.61
CA ARG A 143 -14.63 1.88 3.22
C ARG A 143 -13.42 0.98 3.49
N MET A 144 -13.30 0.53 4.75
CA MET A 144 -12.39 -0.52 5.24
C MET A 144 -10.89 -0.19 5.07
N GLY A 145 -10.42 0.77 5.87
CA GLY A 145 -8.98 1.03 6.06
C GLY A 145 -8.29 -0.06 6.89
N PRO A 146 -6.95 -0.03 6.97
CA PRO A 146 -6.20 -0.94 7.82
C PRO A 146 -6.67 -0.84 9.28
N PHE A 147 -6.97 -1.98 9.91
CA PHE A 147 -7.24 -2.02 11.35
C PHE A 147 -6.19 -2.87 12.05
N VAL A 148 -5.86 -2.48 13.28
CA VAL A 148 -4.85 -3.15 14.11
C VAL A 148 -5.44 -3.46 15.47
N VAL A 149 -5.40 -4.73 15.90
CA VAL A 149 -5.81 -5.16 17.25
C VAL A 149 -4.57 -5.66 17.97
N SER A 150 -4.25 -5.07 19.13
CA SER A 150 -3.14 -5.51 19.97
C SER A 150 -3.67 -6.02 21.30
N GLN A 151 -3.45 -7.30 21.60
CA GLN A 151 -3.72 -7.90 22.92
C GLN A 151 -2.58 -8.85 23.28
N ASP A 152 -2.00 -8.69 24.47
CA ASP A 152 -1.02 -9.61 25.08
C ASP A 152 0.09 -10.08 24.12
N GLY A 153 0.79 -9.12 23.49
CA GLY A 153 1.90 -9.40 22.57
C GLY A 153 1.48 -9.88 21.18
N LEU A 154 0.18 -9.96 20.88
CA LEU A 154 -0.36 -10.35 19.59
C LEU A 154 -0.87 -9.10 18.85
N VAL A 155 -0.41 -8.87 17.61
CA VAL A 155 -0.87 -7.77 16.75
C VAL A 155 -1.57 -8.36 15.53
N ALA A 156 -2.87 -8.10 15.37
CA ALA A 156 -3.65 -8.49 14.21
C ALA A 156 -3.87 -7.29 13.29
N PHE A 157 -3.59 -7.43 12.00
CA PHE A 157 -3.78 -6.42 10.97
C PHE A 157 -4.79 -6.90 9.96
N GLY A 158 -5.72 -6.06 9.50
CA GLY A 158 -6.61 -6.46 8.41
C GLY A 158 -6.80 -5.41 7.34
N TRP A 159 -7.01 -5.88 6.10
CA TRP A 159 -7.38 -5.07 4.94
C TRP A 159 -8.41 -5.81 4.09
N GLY A 160 -9.61 -5.25 3.97
CA GLY A 160 -10.73 -5.92 3.31
C GLY A 160 -11.13 -7.21 4.04
N ARG A 161 -11.02 -8.37 3.38
CA ARG A 161 -11.34 -9.70 3.95
C ARG A 161 -10.12 -10.45 4.52
N TRP A 162 -8.96 -9.81 4.58
CA TRP A 162 -7.71 -10.44 5.01
C TRP A 162 -7.32 -9.96 6.39
N ALA A 163 -6.81 -10.88 7.20
CA ALA A 163 -6.22 -10.60 8.51
C ALA A 163 -4.87 -11.33 8.64
N TRP A 164 -3.87 -10.65 9.18
CA TRP A 164 -2.53 -11.16 9.51
C TRP A 164 -2.33 -11.04 11.01
N ILE A 165 -1.77 -12.07 11.64
CA ILE A 165 -1.53 -12.11 13.08
C ILE A 165 -0.02 -12.23 13.32
N PHE A 166 0.52 -11.30 14.09
CA PHE A 166 1.93 -11.23 14.47
C PHE A 166 2.06 -11.46 15.97
N GLY A 167 3.08 -12.22 16.38
CA GLY A 167 3.54 -12.20 17.76
C GLY A 167 4.69 -11.20 17.89
N ARG A 168 4.69 -10.37 18.93
CA ARG A 168 5.87 -9.61 19.38
C ARG A 168 6.82 -10.60 20.04
N GLY A 169 8.06 -10.65 19.58
CA GLY A 169 9.11 -11.36 20.30
C GLY A 169 9.30 -10.71 21.67
N MET A 170 9.00 -11.42 22.75
CA MET A 170 9.43 -11.00 24.09
C MET A 170 10.96 -11.06 24.11
N ARG A 171 11.60 -9.89 24.16
CA ARG A 171 12.96 -9.76 24.66
C ARG A 171 12.90 -9.29 26.09
#